data_AF-A0A8J6NXU3-F1
#
_entry.id   AF-A0A8J6NXU3-F1
#
_cell.length_a   1.000
_cell.length_b   1.000
_cell.length_c   1.000
_cell.angle_alpha   90.00
_cell.angle_beta   90.00
_cell.angle_gamma   90.00
#
_symmetry.space_group_name_H-M   'P 1'
#
loop_
_entity.id
_entity.type
_entity.pdbx_description
1 polymer ?
#
loop_
_entity_poly.entity_id
_entity_poly.type
_entity_poly.pdbx_seq_one_letter_code
_entity_poly.pdbx_strand_id
1 'polypeptide(L)'
;MGKWMETIQKTFAAVSFAEAGEHDTATEMAGIKPNWSKVSLLSKAWDNIFAAVTFAEAGCADRALEFVGAKTARRDVRSLEIFLKDVGLQGVRVRYGLAMV
;
A
#
# COMPACT_ATOMS: atom_id res chain seq x y z
N MET A 1 19.44 -37.49 -24.37
CA MET A 1 20.13 -36.53 -23.49
C MET A 1 19.99 -35.05 -23.91
N GLY A 2 19.03 -34.65 -24.77
CA GLY A 2 19.10 -33.34 -25.43
C GLY A 2 18.39 -32.16 -24.75
N LYS A 3 17.18 -32.35 -24.23
CA LYS A 3 16.33 -31.19 -23.85
C LYS A 3 16.77 -30.45 -22.60
N TRP A 4 17.20 -31.16 -21.54
CA TRP A 4 17.60 -30.55 -20.27
C TRP A 4 18.87 -29.70 -20.40
N MET A 5 19.84 -30.17 -21.18
CA MET A 5 21.07 -29.42 -21.49
C MET A 5 20.75 -28.14 -22.27
N GLU A 6 19.88 -28.24 -23.27
CA GLU A 6 19.43 -27.10 -24.08
C GLU A 6 18.66 -26.07 -23.24
N THR A 7 17.81 -26.53 -22.30
CA THR A 7 17.14 -25.64 -21.35
C THR A 7 18.16 -24.88 -20.51
N ILE A 8 19.13 -25.58 -19.91
CA ILE A 8 20.16 -24.96 -19.06
C ILE A 8 20.97 -23.92 -19.87
N GLN A 9 21.39 -24.26 -21.09
CA GLN A 9 22.10 -23.33 -21.97
C GLN A 9 21.28 -22.08 -22.29
N LYS A 10 19.98 -22.23 -22.58
CA LYS A 10 19.09 -21.09 -22.82
C LYS A 10 18.92 -20.23 -21.58
N THR A 11 18.85 -20.81 -20.38
CA THR A 11 18.77 -20.03 -19.15
C THR A 11 20.04 -19.23 -18.88
N PHE A 12 21.22 -19.83 -19.05
CA PHE A 12 22.49 -19.13 -18.85
C PHE A 12 22.70 -18.03 -19.90
N ALA A 13 22.37 -18.30 -21.16
CA ALA A 13 22.40 -17.28 -22.21
C ALA A 13 21.44 -16.12 -21.88
N ALA A 14 20.20 -16.43 -21.48
CA ALA A 14 19.22 -15.41 -21.08
C ALA A 14 19.74 -14.53 -19.93
N VAL A 15 20.41 -15.11 -18.92
CA VAL A 15 21.03 -14.33 -17.83
C VAL A 15 22.11 -13.39 -18.36
N SER A 16 22.99 -13.86 -19.23
CA SER A 16 24.05 -13.01 -19.82
C SER A 16 23.48 -11.85 -20.64
N PHE A 17 22.42 -12.07 -21.41
CA PHE A 17 21.73 -10.99 -22.13
C PHE A 17 21.05 -10.00 -21.17
N ALA A 18 20.48 -10.50 -20.06
CA ALA A 18 19.90 -9.64 -19.04
C ALA A 18 20.95 -8.76 -18.36
N GLU A 19 22.14 -9.30 -18.07
CA GLU A 19 23.27 -8.54 -17.49
C GLU A 19 23.84 -7.51 -18.46
N ALA A 20 23.82 -7.80 -19.76
CA ALA A 20 24.22 -6.86 -20.82
C ALA A 20 23.18 -5.76 -21.09
N GLY A 21 22.02 -5.77 -20.41
CA GLY A 21 20.94 -4.80 -20.59
C GLY A 21 19.97 -5.13 -21.73
N GLU A 22 20.17 -6.25 -22.44
CA GLU A 22 19.26 -6.75 -23.46
C GLU A 22 18.13 -7.60 -22.83
N HIS A 23 17.26 -6.93 -22.08
CA HIS A 23 16.19 -7.59 -21.33
C HIS A 23 15.12 -8.24 -22.23
N ASP A 24 14.84 -7.68 -23.41
CA ASP A 24 13.87 -8.24 -24.36
C ASP A 24 14.39 -9.59 -24.90
N THR A 25 15.63 -9.62 -25.38
CA THR A 25 16.30 -10.84 -25.87
C THR A 25 16.39 -11.92 -24.78
N ALA A 26 16.72 -11.52 -23.55
CA ALA A 26 16.78 -12.42 -22.39
C ALA A 26 15.43 -13.07 -22.07
N THR A 27 14.35 -12.27 -22.05
CA THR A 27 13.00 -12.79 -21.75
C THR A 27 12.46 -13.69 -22.86
N GLU A 28 12.77 -13.40 -24.12
CA GLU A 28 12.46 -14.27 -25.26
C GLU A 28 13.20 -15.60 -25.15
N MET A 29 14.51 -15.59 -24.87
CA MET A 29 15.31 -16.80 -24.68
C MET A 29 14.84 -17.65 -23.49
N ALA A 30 14.41 -17.00 -22.41
CA ALA A 30 13.86 -17.68 -21.23
C ALA A 30 12.40 -18.13 -21.42
N GLY A 31 11.74 -17.75 -22.51
CA GLY A 31 10.31 -18.02 -22.76
C GLY A 31 9.38 -17.34 -21.73
N ILE A 32 9.85 -16.28 -21.08
CA ILE A 32 9.12 -15.56 -20.05
C ILE A 32 8.33 -14.45 -20.73
N LYS A 33 7.01 -14.46 -20.58
CA LYS A 33 6.18 -13.29 -20.91
C LYS A 33 6.07 -12.42 -19.67
N PRO A 34 6.71 -11.23 -19.62
CA PRO A 34 6.60 -10.35 -18.47
C PRO A 34 5.14 -9.96 -18.28
N ASN A 35 4.59 -10.27 -17.11
CA ASN A 35 3.24 -9.83 -16.77
C ASN A 35 3.33 -8.46 -16.07
N TRP A 36 3.46 -7.42 -16.90
CA TRP A 36 3.58 -6.04 -16.46
C TRP A 36 2.44 -5.58 -15.54
N SER A 37 1.25 -6.19 -15.65
CA SER A 37 0.14 -5.89 -14.75
C SER A 37 0.44 -6.28 -13.30
N LYS A 38 1.09 -7.44 -13.07
CA LYS A 38 1.49 -7.89 -11.73
C LYS A 38 2.63 -7.05 -11.16
N VAL A 39 3.59 -6.66 -11.99
CA VAL A 39 4.68 -5.76 -11.58
C VAL A 39 4.12 -4.41 -11.15
N SER A 40 3.15 -3.86 -11.90
CA SER A 40 2.50 -2.60 -11.54
C SER A 40 1.69 -2.69 -10.23
N LEU A 41 1.06 -3.83 -9.96
CA LEU A 41 0.34 -4.10 -8.71
C LEU A 41 1.30 -4.18 -7.51
N LEU A 42 2.44 -4.84 -7.67
CA LEU A 42 3.50 -4.91 -6.66
C LEU A 42 4.09 -3.53 -6.37
N SER A 43 4.38 -2.72 -7.40
CA SER A 43 4.85 -1.35 -7.24
C SER A 43 3.86 -0.51 -6.43
N LYS A 44 2.58 -0.53 -6.82
CA LYS A 44 1.53 0.19 -6.09
C LYS A 44 1.37 -0.28 -4.64
N ALA A 45 1.53 -1.58 -4.39
CA ALA A 45 1.47 -2.11 -3.04
C ALA A 45 2.62 -1.58 -2.17
N TRP A 46 3.83 -1.50 -2.71
CA TRP A 46 4.98 -0.89 -2.03
C TRP A 46 4.76 0.60 -1.76
N ASP A 47 4.32 1.35 -2.76
CA ASP A 47 4.03 2.79 -2.62
C ASP A 47 3.00 3.04 -1.50
N ASN A 48 1.94 2.22 -1.44
CA ASN A 48 0.93 2.31 -0.40
C ASN A 48 1.49 1.98 1.00
N ILE A 49 2.38 0.99 1.13
CA ILE A 49 3.00 0.63 2.41
C ILE A 49 3.88 1.78 2.91
N PHE A 50 4.74 2.33 2.05
CA PHE A 50 5.60 3.44 2.43
C PHE A 50 4.78 4.68 2.81
N ALA A 51 3.75 5.01 2.02
CA ALA A 51 2.83 6.09 2.34
C ALA A 51 2.15 5.86 3.71
N ALA A 52 1.66 4.64 3.97
CA ALA A 52 1.03 4.31 5.24
C ALA A 52 1.98 4.51 6.42
N VAL A 53 3.23 4.05 6.31
CA VAL A 53 4.25 4.23 7.36
C VAL A 53 4.53 5.71 7.60
N THR A 54 4.74 6.50 6.54
CA THR A 54 4.98 7.94 6.67
C THR A 54 3.83 8.67 7.35
N PHE A 55 2.58 8.35 7.01
CA PHE A 55 1.42 8.95 7.68
C PHE A 55 1.30 8.47 9.13
N ALA A 56 1.66 7.23 9.44
CA ALA A 56 1.67 6.73 10.82
C ALA A 56 2.72 7.45 11.67
N GLU A 57 3.93 7.65 11.13
CA GLU A 57 5.03 8.39 11.77
C GLU A 57 4.69 9.87 11.99
N ALA A 58 3.93 10.47 11.08
CA ALA A 58 3.42 11.84 11.21
C ALA A 58 2.24 11.96 12.21
N GLY A 59 1.84 10.87 12.87
CA GLY A 59 0.69 10.84 13.80
C GLY A 59 -0.68 10.84 13.11
N CYS A 60 -0.73 10.73 11.77
CA CYS A 60 -1.95 10.65 10.97
C CYS A 60 -2.40 9.18 10.80
N ALA A 61 -2.68 8.49 11.91
CA ALA A 61 -3.05 7.07 11.90
C ALA A 61 -4.29 6.77 11.03
N ASP A 62 -5.28 7.67 11.01
CA ASP A 62 -6.48 7.50 10.17
C ASP A 62 -6.12 7.42 8.68
N ARG A 63 -5.19 8.29 8.25
CA ARG A 63 -4.73 8.34 6.86
C ARG A 63 -3.86 7.14 6.51
N ALA A 64 -3.02 6.68 7.43
CA ALA A 64 -2.23 5.46 7.26
C ALA A 64 -3.11 4.23 7.00
N LEU A 65 -4.21 4.08 7.75
CA LEU A 65 -5.13 2.94 7.61
C LEU A 65 -5.83 2.90 6.25
N GLU A 66 -6.12 4.07 5.65
CA GLU A 66 -6.68 4.13 4.29
C GLU A 66 -5.76 3.49 3.25
N PHE A 67 -4.44 3.73 3.35
CA PHE A 67 -3.46 3.17 2.41
C PHE A 67 -3.28 1.65 2.55
N VAL A 68 -3.49 1.10 3.76
CA VAL A 68 -3.40 -0.36 4.02
C VAL A 68 -4.72 -1.07 3.72
N GLY A 69 -5.79 -0.33 3.37
CA GLY A 69 -7.12 -0.90 3.13
C GLY A 69 -7.75 -1.48 4.40
N ALA A 70 -7.21 -1.14 5.58
CA ALA A 70 -7.85 -1.44 6.84
C ALA A 70 -9.14 -0.60 6.88
N LYS A 71 -10.29 -1.27 7.04
CA LYS A 71 -11.53 -0.56 7.38
C LYS A 71 -11.20 0.27 8.60
N THR A 72 -11.19 1.60 8.46
CA THR A 72 -11.14 2.48 9.62
C THR A 72 -12.21 1.94 10.55
N ALA A 73 -11.80 1.42 11.71
CA ALA A 73 -12.75 1.14 12.76
C ALA A 73 -13.48 2.45 12.89
N ARG A 74 -14.74 2.51 12.45
CA ARG A 74 -15.55 3.72 12.51
C ARG A 74 -15.26 4.25 13.88
N ARG A 75 -14.62 5.43 13.98
CA ARG A 75 -14.47 6.11 15.25
C ARG A 75 -15.86 5.99 15.83
N ASP A 76 -15.98 5.27 16.94
CA ASP A 76 -17.23 5.19 17.65
C ASP A 76 -17.41 6.63 18.07
N VAL A 77 -18.11 7.39 17.22
CA VAL A 77 -18.43 8.79 17.47
C VAL A 77 -19.38 8.61 18.61
N ARG A 78 -18.83 8.55 19.84
CA ARG A 78 -19.61 8.54 21.06
C ARG A 78 -20.60 9.64 20.81
N SER A 79 -21.87 9.25 20.73
CA SER A 79 -22.91 10.19 20.34
C SER A 79 -22.74 11.40 21.26
N LEU A 80 -22.99 12.59 20.73
CA LEU A 80 -22.89 13.81 21.53
C LEU A 80 -23.62 13.65 22.88
N GLU A 81 -24.71 12.87 22.89
CA GLU A 81 -25.44 12.45 24.09
C GLU A 81 -24.60 11.68 25.12
N ILE A 82 -23.80 10.69 24.70
CA ILE A 82 -22.90 9.94 25.60
C ILE A 82 -21.85 10.88 26.17
N PHE A 83 -21.22 11.70 25.33
CA PHE A 83 -20.24 12.68 25.78
C PHE A 83 -20.85 13.66 26.80
N LEU A 84 -22.01 14.25 26.47
CA LEU A 84 -22.73 15.19 27.35
C LEU A 84 -23.16 14.54 28.67
N LYS A 85 -23.51 13.25 28.65
CA LYS A 85 -23.79 12.48 29.87
C LYS A 85 -22.53 12.31 30.71
N ASP A 86 -21.41 11.90 30.12
CA ASP A 86 -20.15 11.66 30.82
C ASP A 86 -19.62 12.94 31.50
N VAL A 87 -19.77 14.10 30.84
CA VAL A 87 -19.36 15.39 31.41
C VAL A 87 -20.43 16.06 32.29
N GLY A 88 -21.58 15.40 32.52
CA GLY A 88 -22.65 15.91 33.37
C GLY A 88 -23.47 17.07 32.79
N LEU A 89 -23.39 17.29 31.48
CA LEU A 89 -24.11 18.35 30.75
C LEU A 89 -25.37 17.84 30.04
N GLN A 90 -25.84 16.63 30.34
CA GLN A 90 -27.06 16.08 29.76
C GLN A 90 -28.27 16.95 30.16
N GLY A 91 -28.97 17.50 29.17
CA GLY A 91 -30.13 18.38 29.38
C GLY A 91 -29.79 19.88 29.53
N VAL A 92 -28.51 20.26 29.45
CA VAL A 92 -28.09 21.67 29.49
C VAL A 92 -28.09 22.24 28.06
N ARG A 93 -28.70 23.42 27.85
CA ARG A 93 -28.59 24.15 26.57
C ARG A 93 -27.18 24.72 26.43
N VAL A 94 -26.30 23.99 25.76
CA VAL A 94 -24.95 24.46 25.45
C VAL A 94 -25.01 25.49 24.32
N ARG A 95 -24.46 26.69 24.55
CA ARG A 95 -24.18 27.70 23.52
C ARG A 95 -22.66 27.86 23.43
N TYR A 96 -22.11 27.80 22.22
CA TYR A 96 -20.70 28.09 21.98
C TYR A 96 -20.56 29.47 21.32
N GLY A 97 -19.43 30.13 21.57
CA GLY A 97 -19.03 31.37 20.92
C GLY A 97 -17.59 31.23 20.46
N LEU A 98 -17.26 31.85 19.33
CA LEU A 98 -15.88 31.90 18.82
C LEU A 98 -15.21 33.15 19.39
N ALA A 99 -14.14 32.97 20.14
CA ALA A 99 -13.24 34.06 20.52
C ALA A 99 -12.21 34.23 19.41
N MET A 100 -12.22 35.39 18.74
CA MET A 100 -11.15 35.75 17.82
C MET A 100 -10.09 36.54 18.57
N VAL A 101 -8.83 36.15 18.40
CA VAL A 101 -7.63 36.84 18.90
C VAL A 101 -7.02 37.66 17.77
#